data_AF-A0A963JKF1-F1
#
_entry.id   AF-A0A963JKF1-F1
#
_cell.length_a   1.000
_cell.length_b   1.000
_cell.length_c   1.000
_cell.angle_alpha   90.00
_cell.angle_beta   90.00
_cell.angle_gamma   90.00
#
_symmetry.space_group_name_H-M   'P 1'
#
loop_
_entity.id
_entity.type
_entity.pdbx_description
1 polymer ?
#
loop_
_entity_poly.entity_id
_entity_poly.type
_entity_poly.pdbx_seq_one_letter_code
_entity_poly.pdbx_strand_id
1 'polypeptide(L)'
;PLDQPTMNLGFLDGGTAAHEWGHAIGLAHEHQNPDGGIEWNEDIVIRAMAGPPNYWDAATTRHNILRRYSADQINGTRFDPESIMLYFFPAEWTTSGIGTQANEVLSALDKAFIAGARMYPKAGPTVDVATELLVGARRRTAASIGRFGEEDLFRFVVDREGHHVIDTRGPTDVVLKLFGPDQPTRLVAEDDDSGYAYNARIGADLLPGTYWVQVRHYNREAGVGDYTISVRRME
;
A
#
# COMPACT_ATOMS: atom_id res chain seq x y z
N PRO A 1 -15.50 -15.08 9.33
CA PRO A 1 -14.88 -16.20 10.08
C PRO A 1 -13.36 -16.10 9.92
N LEU A 2 -12.57 -16.52 10.91
CA LEU A 2 -11.10 -16.36 10.87
C LEU A 2 -10.40 -17.18 9.78
N ASP A 3 -11.12 -18.15 9.19
CA ASP A 3 -10.65 -19.16 8.27
C ASP A 3 -11.33 -19.09 6.88
N GLN A 4 -12.09 -18.03 6.61
CA GLN A 4 -12.78 -17.83 5.34
C GLN A 4 -12.17 -16.69 4.53
N PRO A 5 -12.11 -16.79 3.19
CA PRO A 5 -11.67 -15.70 2.35
C PRO A 5 -12.59 -14.49 2.56
N THR A 6 -11.99 -13.33 2.81
CA THR A 6 -12.69 -12.04 2.93
C THR A 6 -12.78 -11.30 1.60
N MET A 7 -12.14 -11.83 0.55
CA MET A 7 -12.07 -11.27 -0.80
C MET A 7 -11.82 -12.41 -1.79
N ASN A 8 -12.41 -12.31 -2.99
CA ASN A 8 -12.26 -13.30 -4.05
C ASN A 8 -11.94 -12.61 -5.38
N LEU A 9 -10.76 -12.89 -5.94
CA LEU A 9 -10.37 -12.41 -7.27
C LEU A 9 -10.75 -13.47 -8.31
N GLY A 10 -11.97 -13.38 -8.84
CA GLY A 10 -12.47 -14.31 -9.85
C GLY A 10 -11.82 -14.17 -11.22
N PHE A 11 -11.31 -12.97 -11.52
CA PHE A 11 -10.63 -12.59 -12.76
C PHE A 11 -9.49 -11.62 -12.43
N LEU A 12 -8.35 -11.76 -13.11
CA LEU A 12 -7.11 -11.01 -12.82
C LEU A 12 -6.73 -10.03 -13.94
N ASP A 13 -7.69 -9.63 -14.75
CA ASP A 13 -7.53 -8.68 -15.84
C ASP A 13 -7.78 -7.22 -15.39
N GLY A 14 -7.03 -6.31 -16.03
CA GLY A 14 -7.19 -4.86 -15.89
C GLY A 14 -7.03 -4.33 -14.46
N GLY A 15 -7.88 -3.37 -14.11
CA GLY A 15 -7.90 -2.67 -12.80
C GLY A 15 -8.52 -3.45 -11.65
N THR A 16 -9.05 -4.66 -11.88
CA THR A 16 -9.83 -5.43 -10.90
C THR A 16 -9.07 -5.67 -9.59
N ALA A 17 -7.81 -6.09 -9.66
CA ALA A 17 -7.00 -6.30 -8.46
C ALA A 17 -6.80 -5.01 -7.66
N ALA A 18 -6.55 -3.87 -8.33
CA ALA A 18 -6.37 -2.59 -7.66
C ALA A 18 -7.68 -2.09 -7.01
N HIS A 19 -8.83 -2.31 -7.67
CA HIS A 19 -10.15 -2.01 -7.14
C HIS A 19 -10.45 -2.78 -5.85
N GLU A 20 -10.27 -4.10 -5.88
CA GLU A 20 -10.56 -4.98 -4.73
C GLU A 20 -9.60 -4.71 -3.56
N TRP A 21 -8.33 -4.41 -3.84
CA TRP A 21 -7.41 -3.93 -2.80
C TRP A 21 -7.78 -2.55 -2.27
N GLY A 22 -8.37 -1.69 -3.09
CA GLY A 22 -8.99 -0.43 -2.66
C GLY A 22 -10.04 -0.67 -1.56
N HIS A 23 -10.94 -1.64 -1.74
CA HIS A 23 -11.88 -2.04 -0.69
C HIS A 23 -11.18 -2.58 0.56
N ALA A 24 -10.14 -3.40 0.39
CA ALA A 24 -9.38 -3.94 1.52
C ALA A 24 -8.73 -2.85 2.39
N ILE A 25 -8.40 -1.70 1.80
CA ILE A 25 -7.84 -0.53 2.48
C ILE A 25 -8.89 0.56 2.79
N GLY A 26 -10.18 0.21 2.72
CA GLY A 26 -11.29 1.03 3.18
C GLY A 26 -11.83 2.05 2.16
N LEU A 27 -11.47 1.93 0.88
CA LEU A 27 -12.08 2.74 -0.17
C LEU A 27 -13.47 2.21 -0.55
N ALA A 28 -14.41 3.12 -0.71
CA ALA A 28 -15.77 2.82 -1.16
C ALA A 28 -15.92 3.10 -2.66
N HIS A 29 -17.01 2.62 -3.26
CA HIS A 29 -17.29 2.88 -4.67
C HIS A 29 -17.49 4.37 -4.98
N GLU A 30 -16.85 4.84 -6.05
CA GLU A 30 -16.86 6.25 -6.43
C GLU A 30 -18.23 6.70 -6.98
N HIS A 31 -19.02 5.80 -7.58
CA HIS A 31 -20.38 6.14 -8.04
C HIS A 31 -21.36 6.45 -6.90
N GLN A 32 -20.99 6.12 -5.66
CA GLN A 32 -21.75 6.44 -4.45
C GLN A 32 -21.23 7.70 -3.74
N ASN A 33 -20.34 8.48 -4.38
CA ASN A 33 -19.75 9.68 -3.80
C ASN A 33 -20.85 10.68 -3.34
N PRO A 34 -20.79 11.21 -2.10
CA PRO A 34 -21.76 12.15 -1.55
C PRO A 34 -21.86 13.46 -2.35
N ASP A 35 -20.76 13.92 -2.96
CA ASP A 35 -20.72 15.12 -3.80
C ASP A 35 -21.42 14.92 -5.17
N GLY A 36 -21.84 13.68 -5.47
CA GLY A 36 -22.52 13.32 -6.71
C GLY A 36 -21.56 12.80 -7.78
N GLY A 37 -21.85 13.11 -9.04
CA GLY A 37 -21.04 12.67 -10.19
C GLY A 37 -21.90 12.12 -11.33
N ILE A 38 -22.70 11.09 -11.04
CA ILE A 38 -23.57 10.46 -12.04
C ILE A 38 -25.03 10.93 -11.85
N GLU A 39 -25.61 11.39 -12.95
CA GLU A 39 -27.03 11.71 -13.07
C GLU A 39 -27.79 10.49 -13.59
N TRP A 40 -28.28 9.67 -12.66
CA TRP A 40 -28.93 8.40 -12.98
C TRP A 40 -30.32 8.57 -13.61
N ASN A 41 -30.58 7.79 -14.67
CA ASN A 41 -31.93 7.45 -15.07
C ASN A 41 -32.40 6.22 -14.29
N GLU A 42 -32.96 6.45 -13.10
CA GLU A 42 -33.30 5.42 -12.13
C GLU A 42 -34.19 4.30 -12.70
N ASP A 43 -35.18 4.64 -13.54
CA ASP A 43 -36.07 3.65 -14.15
C ASP A 43 -35.32 2.69 -15.08
N ILE A 44 -34.34 3.21 -15.83
CA ILE A 44 -33.50 2.39 -16.71
C ILE A 44 -32.59 1.49 -15.87
N VAL A 45 -31.95 2.04 -14.84
CA VAL A 45 -31.05 1.26 -13.95
C VAL A 45 -31.81 0.13 -13.25
N ILE A 46 -32.99 0.42 -12.68
CA ILE A 46 -33.83 -0.59 -12.02
C ILE A 46 -34.26 -1.67 -13.02
N ARG A 47 -34.68 -1.29 -14.22
CA ARG A 47 -35.09 -2.25 -15.26
C ARG A 47 -33.94 -3.13 -15.71
N ALA A 48 -32.76 -2.56 -15.90
CA ALA A 48 -31.58 -3.30 -16.33
C ALA A 48 -31.17 -4.34 -15.28
N MET A 49 -31.14 -3.95 -14.00
CA MET A 49 -30.70 -4.83 -12.91
C MET A 49 -31.72 -5.90 -12.52
N ALA A 50 -32.99 -5.74 -12.89
CA ALA A 50 -34.00 -6.78 -12.78
C ALA A 50 -33.80 -7.93 -13.80
N GLY A 51 -32.98 -7.71 -14.84
CA GLY A 51 -32.60 -8.73 -15.81
C GLY A 51 -31.38 -9.56 -15.41
N PRO A 52 -30.99 -10.57 -16.22
CA PRO A 52 -29.73 -11.29 -16.04
C PRO A 52 -28.52 -10.36 -16.11
N PRO A 53 -27.42 -10.68 -15.39
CA PRO A 53 -27.25 -11.85 -14.52
C PRO A 53 -27.74 -11.64 -13.07
N ASN A 54 -28.17 -10.43 -12.71
CA ASN A 54 -28.35 -10.02 -11.31
C ASN A 54 -29.73 -10.37 -10.74
N TYR A 55 -30.80 -10.13 -11.51
CA TYR A 55 -32.19 -10.33 -11.07
C TYR A 55 -32.53 -9.60 -9.76
N TRP A 56 -32.00 -8.40 -9.57
CA TRP A 56 -32.22 -7.61 -8.36
C TRP A 56 -33.58 -6.94 -8.36
N ASP A 57 -34.18 -6.83 -7.19
CA ASP A 57 -35.34 -5.96 -6.99
C ASP A 57 -34.93 -4.48 -6.94
N ALA A 58 -35.92 -3.59 -7.02
CA ALA A 58 -35.68 -2.15 -7.01
C ALA A 58 -34.99 -1.66 -5.73
N ALA A 59 -35.25 -2.29 -4.59
CA ALA A 59 -34.66 -1.89 -3.31
C ALA A 59 -33.16 -2.22 -3.28
N THR A 60 -32.79 -3.41 -3.75
CA THR A 60 -31.41 -3.88 -3.87
C THR A 60 -30.63 -3.03 -4.87
N THR A 61 -31.20 -2.72 -6.03
CA THR A 61 -30.57 -1.82 -7.02
C THR A 61 -30.36 -0.42 -6.45
N ARG A 62 -31.35 0.14 -5.73
CA ARG A 62 -31.17 1.42 -5.05
C ARG A 62 -30.05 1.38 -4.04
N HIS A 63 -29.95 0.32 -3.25
CA HIS A 63 -28.92 0.19 -2.23
C HIS A 63 -27.51 0.07 -2.81
N ASN A 64 -27.33 -0.76 -3.85
CA ASN A 64 -26.02 -1.11 -4.38
C ASN A 64 -25.48 -0.12 -5.42
N ILE A 65 -26.36 0.53 -6.20
CA ILE A 65 -25.96 1.42 -7.30
C ILE A 65 -26.34 2.87 -7.02
N LEU A 66 -27.60 3.14 -6.69
CA LEU A 66 -28.11 4.52 -6.71
C LEU A 66 -27.84 5.28 -5.41
N ARG A 67 -27.70 4.56 -4.29
CA ARG A 67 -27.49 5.13 -2.97
C ARG A 67 -26.12 5.78 -2.91
N ARG A 68 -26.09 7.03 -2.46
CA ARG A 68 -24.86 7.74 -2.08
C ARG A 68 -24.56 7.52 -0.60
N TYR A 69 -23.28 7.51 -0.24
CA TYR A 69 -22.88 7.61 1.15
C TYR A 69 -23.28 8.98 1.70
N SER A 70 -23.51 9.08 3.01
CA SER A 70 -23.66 10.39 3.63
C SER A 70 -22.28 11.01 3.90
N ALA A 71 -22.16 12.33 3.78
CA ALA A 71 -20.87 13.02 3.89
C ALA A 71 -20.23 12.89 5.30
N ASP A 72 -21.02 12.58 6.31
CA ASP A 72 -20.59 12.28 7.69
C ASP A 72 -20.16 10.82 7.90
N GLN A 73 -20.46 9.92 6.94
CA GLN A 73 -20.08 8.51 6.99
C GLN A 73 -18.70 8.22 6.36
N ILE A 74 -18.16 9.14 5.55
CA ILE A 74 -16.91 8.91 4.83
C ILE A 74 -15.98 10.13 4.86
N ASN A 75 -14.67 9.87 4.83
CA ASN A 75 -13.70 10.88 4.41
C ASN A 75 -13.69 10.90 2.88
N GLY A 76 -14.58 11.68 2.25
CA GLY A 76 -14.72 11.70 0.80
C GLY A 76 -13.81 12.72 0.09
N THR A 77 -13.56 12.49 -1.19
CA THR A 77 -13.06 13.48 -2.15
C THR A 77 -14.20 13.99 -3.03
N ARG A 78 -13.93 14.98 -3.88
CA ARG A 78 -14.81 15.28 -5.03
C ARG A 78 -14.88 14.05 -5.95
N PHE A 79 -15.99 13.92 -6.69
CA PHE A 79 -16.17 12.85 -7.67
C PHE A 79 -15.02 12.80 -8.69
N ASP A 80 -14.44 11.61 -8.87
CA ASP A 80 -13.37 11.36 -9.82
C ASP A 80 -13.76 10.34 -10.89
N PRO A 81 -14.01 10.76 -12.15
CA PRO A 81 -14.35 9.85 -13.24
C PRO A 81 -13.21 8.89 -13.62
N GLU A 82 -11.97 9.17 -13.20
CA GLU A 82 -10.80 8.33 -13.47
C GLU A 82 -10.45 7.39 -12.30
N SER A 83 -11.19 7.44 -11.19
CA SER A 83 -10.88 6.62 -10.01
C SER A 83 -10.94 5.13 -10.33
N ILE A 84 -9.98 4.38 -9.80
CA ILE A 84 -10.00 2.91 -9.84
C ILE A 84 -11.26 2.35 -9.17
N MET A 85 -11.86 3.11 -8.24
CA MET A 85 -13.06 2.72 -7.48
C MET A 85 -14.37 3.00 -8.24
N LEU A 86 -14.30 3.52 -9.46
CA LEU A 86 -15.48 3.78 -10.28
C LEU A 86 -15.82 2.57 -11.16
N TYR A 87 -17.05 2.07 -11.02
CA TYR A 87 -17.58 1.05 -11.91
C TYR A 87 -17.92 1.60 -13.29
N PHE A 88 -17.83 0.72 -14.29
CA PHE A 88 -18.35 0.98 -15.62
C PHE A 88 -19.89 0.96 -15.61
N PHE A 89 -20.48 2.02 -16.14
CA PHE A 89 -21.91 2.17 -16.34
C PHE A 89 -22.16 2.75 -17.74
N PRO A 90 -23.06 2.14 -18.52
CA PRO A 90 -23.27 2.55 -19.90
C PRO A 90 -24.06 3.87 -19.96
N ALA A 91 -23.88 4.62 -21.05
CA ALA A 91 -24.44 5.96 -21.22
C ALA A 91 -25.97 6.00 -21.09
N GLU A 92 -26.66 4.94 -21.52
CA GLU A 92 -28.12 4.85 -21.49
C GLU A 92 -28.69 4.83 -20.07
N TRP A 93 -27.85 4.54 -19.06
CA TRP A 93 -28.26 4.55 -17.65
C TRP A 93 -28.27 5.96 -17.05
N THR A 94 -27.84 6.96 -17.81
CA THR A 94 -27.71 8.35 -17.35
C THR A 94 -28.68 9.27 -18.09
N THR A 95 -29.07 10.37 -17.45
CA THR A 95 -29.90 11.41 -18.10
C THR A 95 -29.10 12.30 -19.05
N SER A 96 -27.78 12.39 -18.84
CA SER A 96 -26.86 13.17 -19.68
C SER A 96 -26.44 12.44 -20.97
N GLY A 97 -26.65 11.12 -21.04
CA GLY A 97 -26.14 10.30 -22.14
C GLY A 97 -24.63 10.10 -22.10
N ILE A 98 -24.00 10.27 -20.92
CA ILE A 98 -22.57 10.09 -20.70
C ILE A 98 -22.39 8.95 -19.69
N GLY A 99 -21.80 7.83 -20.15
CA GLY A 99 -21.45 6.71 -19.30
C GLY A 99 -20.10 6.90 -18.61
N THR A 100 -19.72 5.94 -17.76
CA THR A 100 -18.37 5.84 -17.21
C THR A 100 -17.55 4.83 -18.01
N GLN A 101 -16.26 4.72 -17.70
CA GLN A 101 -15.34 3.77 -18.34
C GLN A 101 -14.73 2.85 -17.29
N ALA A 102 -14.23 1.69 -17.73
CA ALA A 102 -13.40 0.85 -16.88
C ALA A 102 -12.00 1.50 -16.73
N ASN A 103 -11.63 1.85 -15.51
CA ASN A 103 -10.31 2.40 -15.21
C ASN A 103 -9.35 1.27 -14.84
N GLU A 104 -8.17 1.23 -15.45
CA GLU A 104 -7.19 0.15 -15.22
C GLU A 104 -6.06 0.52 -14.26
N VAL A 105 -5.92 1.81 -13.95
CA VAL A 105 -4.84 2.36 -13.13
C VAL A 105 -5.38 3.34 -12.12
N LEU A 106 -4.68 3.47 -10.99
CA LEU A 106 -4.97 4.47 -9.97
C LEU A 106 -4.88 5.89 -10.55
N SER A 107 -5.94 6.68 -10.33
CA SER A 107 -5.99 8.09 -10.71
C SER A 107 -4.99 8.92 -9.91
N ALA A 108 -4.81 10.18 -10.31
CA ALA A 108 -4.03 11.13 -9.51
C ALA A 108 -4.68 11.40 -8.14
N LEU A 109 -6.01 11.41 -8.08
CA LEU A 109 -6.75 11.66 -6.84
C LEU A 109 -6.72 10.43 -5.92
N ASP A 110 -6.84 9.21 -6.46
CA ASP A 110 -6.69 7.96 -5.68
C ASP A 110 -5.35 7.95 -4.93
N LYS A 111 -4.26 8.24 -5.66
CA LYS A 111 -2.89 8.28 -5.11
C LYS A 111 -2.75 9.37 -4.05
N ALA A 112 -3.28 10.56 -4.32
CA ALA A 112 -3.18 11.68 -3.38
C ALA A 112 -3.99 11.43 -2.11
N PHE A 113 -5.20 10.88 -2.25
CA PHE A 113 -6.08 10.58 -1.14
C PHE A 113 -5.50 9.49 -0.22
N ILE A 114 -5.02 8.38 -0.80
CA ILE A 114 -4.43 7.30 -0.01
C ILE A 114 -3.07 7.66 0.59
N ALA A 115 -2.28 8.51 -0.08
CA ALA A 115 -1.02 9.02 0.46
C ALA A 115 -1.23 10.06 1.60
N GLY A 116 -2.46 10.52 1.80
CA GLY A 116 -2.81 11.53 2.78
C GLY A 116 -2.74 10.99 4.21
N ALA A 117 -2.09 11.75 5.10
CA ALA A 117 -1.94 11.42 6.52
C ALA A 117 -3.28 11.30 7.29
N ARG A 118 -4.38 11.77 6.70
CA ARG A 118 -5.74 11.59 7.23
C ARG A 118 -6.23 10.14 7.11
N MET A 119 -5.80 9.42 6.08
CA MET A 119 -6.16 8.02 5.83
C MET A 119 -5.09 7.07 6.35
N TYR A 120 -3.82 7.39 6.07
CA TYR A 120 -2.66 6.62 6.50
C TYR A 120 -1.65 7.56 7.14
N PRO A 121 -1.78 7.85 8.46
CA PRO A 121 -0.83 8.69 9.17
C PRO A 121 0.58 8.13 9.01
N LYS A 122 1.46 8.88 8.32
CA LYS A 122 2.87 8.54 8.17
C LYS A 122 3.61 8.82 9.48
N ALA A 123 3.28 8.06 10.51
CA ALA A 123 3.98 8.14 11.80
C ALA A 123 5.35 7.43 11.74
N GLY A 124 5.67 6.71 10.66
CA GLY A 124 6.99 6.13 10.41
C GLY A 124 7.79 6.92 9.37
N PRO A 125 9.14 6.79 9.36
CA PRO A 125 10.00 7.39 8.34
C PRO A 125 9.60 6.90 6.93
N THR A 126 9.51 7.83 5.98
CA THR A 126 9.29 7.54 4.55
C THR A 126 10.61 7.32 3.83
N VAL A 127 10.55 6.74 2.63
CA VAL A 127 11.72 6.54 1.74
C VAL A 127 12.50 7.82 1.45
N ASP A 128 11.84 8.98 1.47
CA ASP A 128 12.43 10.30 1.23
C ASP A 128 13.21 10.84 2.43
N VAL A 129 12.95 10.32 3.63
CA VAL A 129 13.65 10.71 4.88
C VAL A 129 14.52 9.59 5.43
N ALA A 130 14.77 8.54 4.64
CA ALA A 130 15.60 7.42 5.04
C ALA A 130 17.03 7.88 5.35
N THR A 131 17.60 7.40 6.46
CA THR A 131 18.95 7.75 6.89
C THR A 131 19.98 7.11 5.97
N GLU A 132 20.91 7.90 5.43
CA GLU A 132 21.93 7.39 4.53
C GLU A 132 22.97 6.50 5.26
N LEU A 133 23.28 5.36 4.66
CA LEU A 133 24.38 4.47 5.05
C LEU A 133 25.45 4.47 3.94
N LEU A 134 26.69 4.78 4.33
CA LEU A 134 27.83 4.65 3.44
C LEU A 134 28.32 3.20 3.43
N VAL A 135 28.37 2.59 2.24
CA VAL A 135 28.92 1.23 2.07
C VAL A 135 30.41 1.24 2.45
N GLY A 136 30.81 0.38 3.39
CA GLY A 136 32.18 0.30 3.88
C GLY A 136 32.56 1.39 4.89
N ALA A 137 31.59 2.07 5.51
CA ALA A 137 31.86 3.04 6.57
C ALA A 137 32.72 2.44 7.70
N ARG A 138 33.73 3.18 8.16
CA ARG A 138 34.61 2.77 9.28
C ARG A 138 33.85 2.65 10.61
N ARG A 139 32.81 3.46 10.78
CA ARG A 139 31.96 3.48 11.97
C ARG A 139 30.57 3.01 11.56
N ARG A 140 29.96 2.19 12.42
CA ARG A 140 28.56 1.81 12.29
C ARG A 140 27.68 3.01 12.60
N THR A 141 26.53 3.09 11.96
CA THR A 141 25.52 4.12 12.27
C THR A 141 24.76 3.69 13.50
N ALA A 142 24.73 4.54 14.53
CA ALA A 142 23.94 4.32 15.74
C ALA A 142 22.50 4.78 15.51
N ALA A 143 21.55 4.01 16.02
CA ALA A 143 20.11 4.24 15.91
C ALA A 143 19.38 3.64 17.12
N SER A 144 18.08 3.93 17.25
CA SER A 144 17.27 3.47 18.37
C SER A 144 15.81 3.35 17.94
N ILE A 145 15.20 2.21 18.25
CA ILE A 145 13.74 2.06 18.18
C ILE A 145 13.17 2.76 19.41
N GLY A 146 12.68 3.98 19.24
CA GLY A 146 12.24 4.87 20.32
C GLY A 146 10.79 4.68 20.76
N ARG A 147 9.94 4.05 19.94
CA ARG A 147 8.55 3.70 20.29
C ARG A 147 8.12 2.33 19.76
N PHE A 148 7.10 1.75 20.38
CA PHE A 148 6.52 0.49 19.92
C PHE A 148 5.97 0.62 18.50
N GLY A 149 6.24 -0.39 17.67
CA GLY A 149 5.84 -0.43 16.27
C GLY A 149 6.60 0.54 15.37
N GLU A 150 7.62 1.24 15.88
CA GLU A 150 8.52 2.04 15.04
C GLU A 150 9.34 1.16 14.12
N GLU A 151 9.54 1.67 12.91
CA GLU A 151 10.43 1.12 11.93
C GLU A 151 11.40 2.23 11.54
N ASP A 152 12.69 1.97 11.63
CA ASP A 152 13.73 2.87 11.11
C ASP A 152 14.02 2.51 9.67
N LEU A 153 14.16 3.52 8.81
CA LEU A 153 14.45 3.33 7.40
C LEU A 153 15.80 3.94 7.04
N PHE A 154 16.61 3.14 6.36
CA PHE A 154 17.92 3.52 5.87
C PHE A 154 18.00 3.36 4.35
N ARG A 155 18.94 4.07 3.73
CA ARG A 155 19.21 3.99 2.29
C ARG A 155 20.71 3.88 2.05
N PHE A 156 21.11 3.08 1.06
CA PHE A 156 22.48 3.07 0.55
C PHE A 156 22.52 2.87 -0.96
N VAL A 157 23.66 3.21 -1.57
CA VAL A 157 23.91 3.01 -3.00
C VAL A 157 24.97 1.93 -3.18
N VAL A 158 24.67 0.97 -4.05
CA VAL A 158 25.64 0.00 -4.57
C VAL A 158 26.16 0.56 -5.90
N ASP A 159 27.46 0.83 -5.97
CA ASP A 159 28.14 1.35 -7.16
C ASP A 159 28.71 0.23 -8.05
N ARG A 160 29.06 -0.90 -7.43
CA ARG A 160 29.65 -2.07 -8.08
C ARG A 160 28.99 -3.34 -7.58
N GLU A 161 28.74 -4.25 -8.50
CA GLU A 161 28.23 -5.58 -8.15
C GLU A 161 29.15 -6.31 -7.16
N GLY A 162 28.54 -7.15 -6.33
CA GLY A 162 29.25 -8.04 -5.42
C GLY A 162 28.43 -8.45 -4.22
N HIS A 163 29.03 -9.30 -3.40
CA HIS A 163 28.41 -9.77 -2.17
C HIS A 163 28.43 -8.66 -1.12
N HIS A 164 27.26 -8.25 -0.64
CA HIS A 164 27.12 -7.24 0.39
C HIS A 164 26.55 -7.86 1.66
N VAL A 165 27.07 -7.40 2.80
CA VAL A 165 26.59 -7.76 4.13
C VAL A 165 26.02 -6.53 4.79
N ILE A 166 24.74 -6.61 5.16
CA ILE A 166 24.02 -5.66 5.98
C ILE A 166 23.81 -6.34 7.33
N ASP A 167 24.31 -5.76 8.41
CA ASP A 167 24.19 -6.37 9.74
C ASP A 167 23.91 -5.34 10.82
N THR A 168 23.22 -5.79 11.87
CA THR A 168 22.97 -5.04 13.10
C THR A 168 23.82 -5.57 14.26
N ARG A 169 24.04 -4.71 15.26
CA ARG A 169 24.69 -5.04 16.52
C ARG A 169 24.10 -4.18 17.63
N GLY A 170 23.98 -4.75 18.81
CA GLY A 170 23.52 -4.06 20.00
C GLY A 170 22.82 -5.02 20.95
N PRO A 171 22.28 -4.49 22.06
CA PRO A 171 21.46 -5.27 22.99
C PRO A 171 20.04 -5.54 22.47
N THR A 172 19.60 -4.81 21.44
CA THR A 172 18.22 -4.85 20.93
C THR A 172 18.06 -5.90 19.86
N ASP A 173 17.04 -6.74 20.03
CA ASP A 173 16.63 -7.77 19.07
C ASP A 173 15.80 -7.11 17.95
N VAL A 174 16.36 -7.11 16.74
CA VAL A 174 15.82 -6.37 15.59
C VAL A 174 15.70 -7.26 14.37
N VAL A 175 14.70 -6.98 13.54
CA VAL A 175 14.48 -7.62 12.25
C VAL A 175 14.88 -6.66 11.14
N LEU A 176 15.63 -7.15 10.16
CA LEU A 176 16.04 -6.43 8.96
C LEU A 176 15.24 -6.87 7.75
N LYS A 177 14.82 -5.90 6.92
CA LYS A 177 14.39 -6.15 5.54
C LYS A 177 15.20 -5.30 4.57
N LEU A 178 15.60 -5.88 3.46
CA LEU A 178 16.31 -5.23 2.37
C LEU A 178 15.40 -5.12 1.14
N PHE A 179 15.32 -3.93 0.55
CA PHE A 179 14.55 -3.65 -0.66
C PHE A 179 15.42 -3.02 -1.76
N GLY A 180 15.08 -3.29 -3.01
CA GLY A 180 15.74 -2.72 -4.20
C GLY A 180 16.00 -3.75 -5.31
N PRO A 181 16.88 -3.41 -6.28
CA PRO A 181 17.41 -2.07 -6.54
C PRO A 181 16.33 -1.11 -7.06
N ASP A 182 16.46 0.17 -6.75
CA ASP A 182 15.68 1.33 -7.25
C ASP A 182 14.15 1.23 -7.08
N GLN A 183 13.68 0.23 -6.34
CA GLN A 183 12.29 0.02 -5.96
C GLN A 183 12.22 -0.19 -4.45
N PRO A 184 11.77 0.81 -3.67
CA PRO A 184 11.80 0.75 -2.21
C PRO A 184 10.85 -0.29 -1.60
N THR A 185 9.99 -0.90 -2.41
CA THR A 185 9.01 -1.92 -1.99
C THR A 185 9.35 -3.32 -2.50
N ARG A 186 10.35 -3.47 -3.38
CA ARG A 186 10.75 -4.77 -3.90
C ARG A 186 11.65 -5.47 -2.89
N LEU A 187 11.10 -6.45 -2.17
CA LEU A 187 11.84 -7.22 -1.16
C LEU A 187 12.96 -8.05 -1.83
N VAL A 188 14.17 -7.94 -1.29
CA VAL A 188 15.34 -8.72 -1.66
C VAL A 188 15.57 -9.84 -0.65
N ALA A 189 15.58 -9.50 0.64
CA ALA A 189 15.83 -10.43 1.74
C ALA A 189 15.32 -9.87 3.07
N GLU A 190 15.12 -10.77 4.03
CA GLU A 190 14.76 -10.46 5.43
C GLU A 190 15.52 -11.42 6.35
N ASP A 191 15.94 -10.93 7.52
CA ASP A 191 16.64 -11.72 8.54
C ASP A 191 16.43 -11.10 9.94
N ASP A 192 16.40 -11.92 10.98
CA ASP A 192 16.26 -11.50 12.38
C ASP A 192 17.39 -11.98 13.31
N ASP A 193 17.96 -13.17 13.13
CA ASP A 193 18.90 -13.76 14.09
C ASP A 193 20.21 -14.34 13.52
N SER A 194 20.49 -14.21 12.21
CA SER A 194 21.68 -14.82 11.58
C SER A 194 22.99 -14.05 11.81
N GLY A 195 22.99 -13.01 12.65
CA GLY A 195 24.13 -12.16 12.96
C GLY A 195 24.83 -12.52 14.27
N TYR A 196 25.42 -11.51 14.93
CA TYR A 196 26.11 -11.73 16.21
C TYR A 196 25.08 -11.76 17.34
N ALA A 197 25.09 -12.85 18.12
CA ALA A 197 24.05 -13.15 19.11
C ALA A 197 22.66 -13.20 18.45
N TYR A 198 21.70 -12.40 18.89
CA TYR A 198 20.34 -12.33 18.34
C TYR A 198 20.14 -11.11 17.42
N ASN A 199 21.20 -10.66 16.75
CA ASN A 199 21.09 -9.53 15.82
C ASN A 199 20.94 -10.05 14.39
N ALA A 200 20.20 -9.32 13.57
CA ALA A 200 20.00 -9.64 12.17
C ALA A 200 21.24 -9.40 11.28
N ARG A 201 21.42 -10.26 10.27
CA ARG A 201 22.44 -10.17 9.22
C ARG A 201 21.92 -10.69 7.88
N ILE A 202 21.86 -9.80 6.88
CA ILE A 202 21.59 -10.14 5.48
C ILE A 202 22.91 -10.18 4.70
N GLY A 203 23.19 -11.31 4.04
CA GLY A 203 24.24 -11.42 3.01
C GLY A 203 23.61 -11.67 1.65
N ALA A 204 23.84 -10.80 0.67
CA ALA A 204 23.22 -10.90 -0.66
C ALA A 204 24.14 -10.38 -1.76
N ASP A 205 24.05 -10.99 -2.95
CA ASP A 205 24.71 -10.48 -4.15
C ASP A 205 23.87 -9.35 -4.74
N LEU A 206 24.39 -8.13 -4.68
CA LEU A 206 23.67 -6.92 -5.08
C LEU A 206 24.23 -6.35 -6.38
N LEU A 207 23.33 -5.99 -7.29
CA LEU A 207 23.65 -5.23 -8.50
C LEU A 207 23.73 -3.73 -8.19
N PRO A 208 24.40 -2.92 -9.03
CA PRO A 208 24.39 -1.47 -8.89
C PRO A 208 22.97 -0.90 -8.85
N GLY A 209 22.75 0.06 -7.95
CA GLY A 209 21.44 0.66 -7.73
C GLY A 209 21.26 1.16 -6.29
N THR A 210 20.11 1.77 -6.04
CA THR A 210 19.71 2.23 -4.70
C THR A 210 18.98 1.12 -3.94
N TYR A 211 19.32 0.96 -2.66
CA TYR A 211 18.66 0.01 -1.77
C TYR A 211 18.16 0.69 -0.50
N TRP A 212 17.11 0.11 0.09
CA TRP A 212 16.52 0.54 1.35
C TRP A 212 16.58 -0.58 2.37
N VAL A 213 16.91 -0.25 3.61
CA VAL A 213 16.91 -1.18 4.74
C VAL A 213 15.89 -0.71 5.75
N GLN A 214 14.89 -1.55 6.02
CA GLN A 214 13.95 -1.34 7.11
C GLN A 214 14.44 -2.12 8.32
N VAL A 215 14.48 -1.46 9.48
CA VAL A 215 14.81 -2.07 10.77
C VAL A 215 13.64 -1.86 11.71
N ARG A 216 13.26 -2.90 12.43
CA ARG A 216 12.24 -2.82 13.47
C ARG A 216 12.62 -3.70 14.64
N HIS A 217 12.04 -3.45 15.80
CA HIS A 217 12.15 -4.41 16.91
C HIS A 217 11.45 -5.74 16.55
N TYR A 218 11.98 -6.87 17.04
CA TYR A 218 11.35 -8.19 16.90
C TYR A 218 9.92 -8.20 17.47
N ASN A 219 9.78 -7.85 18.75
CA ASN A 219 8.49 -7.55 19.39
C ASN A 219 7.99 -6.14 19.01
N ARG A 220 6.98 -6.08 18.13
CA ARG A 220 6.37 -4.81 17.68
C ARG A 220 5.51 -4.12 18.74
N GLU A 221 4.96 -4.86 19.69
CA GLU A 221 3.96 -4.35 20.63
C GLU A 221 4.58 -3.65 21.84
N ALA A 222 5.80 -4.05 22.22
CA ALA A 222 6.44 -3.57 23.45
C ALA A 222 7.96 -3.35 23.34
N GLY A 223 8.56 -3.62 22.19
CA GLY A 223 10.01 -3.54 22.01
C GLY A 223 10.51 -2.14 21.68
N VAL A 224 11.58 -1.73 22.36
CA VAL A 224 12.35 -0.49 22.12
C VAL A 224 13.82 -0.77 22.46
N GLY A 225 14.73 0.03 21.92
CA GLY A 225 16.13 -0.04 22.31
C GLY A 225 17.12 0.39 21.25
N ASP A 226 18.36 0.57 21.69
CA ASP A 226 19.47 1.04 20.87
C ASP A 226 20.11 -0.10 20.07
N TYR A 227 20.55 0.23 18.85
CA TYR A 227 21.29 -0.68 18.00
C TYR A 227 22.24 0.10 17.07
N THR A 228 23.05 -0.63 16.32
CA THR A 228 23.93 -0.07 15.29
C THR A 228 23.85 -0.89 14.02
N ILE A 229 23.85 -0.22 12.87
CA ILE A 229 23.77 -0.85 11.55
C ILE A 229 25.00 -0.51 10.69
N SER A 230 25.40 -1.44 9.83
CA SER A 230 26.41 -1.17 8.79
C SER A 230 26.13 -1.96 7.53
N VAL A 231 26.62 -1.42 6.40
CA VAL A 231 26.66 -2.10 5.10
C VAL A 231 28.11 -2.23 4.65
N ARG A 232 28.52 -3.41 4.20
CA ARG A 232 29.87 -3.67 3.68
C ARG A 232 29.81 -4.53 2.42
N ARG A 233 30.66 -4.22 1.45
CA ARG A 233 30.96 -5.13 0.34
C ARG A 233 32.05 -6.09 0.78
N MET A 234 31.84 -7.38 0.54
CA MET A 234 32.85 -8.42 0.74
C MET A 234 33.69 -8.53 -0.53
N GLU A 235 34.99 -8.73 -0.36
CA GLU A 235 35.93 -8.99 -1.47
C GLU A 235 35.75 -10.39 -2.05
#